data_AF-A0A2E1X192-F1
#
_entry.id   AF-A0A2E1X192-F1
#
_cell.length_a   1.000
_cell.length_b   1.000
_cell.length_c   1.000
_cell.angle_alpha   90.00
_cell.angle_beta   90.00
_cell.angle_gamma   90.00
#
_symmetry.space_group_name_H-M   'P 1'
#
loop_
_entity.id
_entity.type
_entity.pdbx_description
1 polymer ?
#
loop_
_entity_poly.entity_id
_entity_poly.type
_entity_poly.pdbx_seq_one_letter_code
_entity_poly.pdbx_strand_id
1 'polypeptide(L)'
;MSQDEEKTAPETSGTSGTSGTSEDEEEDRLLETLVRRFDSFTQQVLERLDVLLEMKTTVDKLFQASAWKKAKDAERKRQQRARELACKQTHLIELPKDIWRRKDSLTPKYLLWAHIGIQYGVVSGPCTFLEWLASDWCHNTFTKKPITRVSNRPNYWDRGIRHECTWTDMFGRETGINPKTFDEPIFWGFASHVMQVLQRLEQMPDWPNVQRNFREMMQLCASSFAGWTDSGLLQKGNHAEFEHCAKGIGEIVVYRDMATRAMQAFRRGIQKGIVEDPELVRMGRARAKEHERLLLMEKNKLLFMHNLRKGQLTADEKAQVEALHIWGYRPDFKKEGFGVKPTIKNV
;
A
#
# COMPACT_ATOMS: atom_id res chain seq x y z
N MET A 1 69.28 -8.18 -18.81
CA MET A 1 69.59 -7.52 -17.53
C MET A 1 70.22 -8.61 -16.66
N SER A 2 71.51 -8.92 -16.79
CA SER A 2 72.70 -8.18 -16.29
C SER A 2 72.60 -8.01 -14.76
N GLN A 3 73.51 -8.44 -13.88
CA GLN A 3 74.95 -8.79 -13.91
C GLN A 3 75.19 -9.86 -12.79
N ASP A 4 75.93 -10.95 -12.97
CA ASP A 4 77.40 -11.12 -12.88
C ASP A 4 78.11 -10.28 -11.81
N GLU A 5 78.67 -10.94 -10.79
CA GLU A 5 80.05 -10.69 -10.35
C GLU A 5 80.62 -11.84 -9.50
N GLU A 6 81.69 -12.41 -10.06
CA GLU A 6 82.60 -13.43 -9.55
C GLU A 6 83.83 -12.73 -8.95
N LYS A 7 84.42 -13.23 -7.86
CA LYS A 7 85.82 -12.91 -7.50
C LYS A 7 86.48 -13.97 -6.60
N THR A 8 87.19 -14.86 -7.30
CA THR A 8 88.56 -15.38 -7.07
C THR A 8 89.22 -15.38 -5.69
N ALA A 9 89.83 -16.54 -5.40
CA ALA A 9 90.68 -16.93 -4.27
C ALA A 9 92.02 -16.17 -4.14
N PRO A 10 92.80 -16.49 -3.08
CA PRO A 10 94.10 -17.10 -3.34
C PRO A 10 94.48 -18.25 -2.38
N GLU A 11 95.27 -19.19 -2.91
CA GLU A 11 96.05 -20.17 -2.16
C GLU A 11 97.26 -19.52 -1.45
N THR A 12 97.64 -20.00 -0.27
CA THR A 12 99.03 -20.42 0.03
C THR A 12 99.12 -21.23 1.33
N SER A 13 99.77 -22.39 1.20
CA SER A 13 100.47 -23.28 2.15
C SER A 13 100.89 -22.79 3.55
N GLY A 14 100.92 -23.71 4.53
CA GLY A 14 101.87 -23.63 5.66
C GLY A 14 101.54 -24.38 6.97
N THR A 15 101.70 -25.71 6.97
CA THR A 15 102.35 -26.57 7.99
C THR A 15 102.02 -26.53 9.51
N SER A 16 101.78 -27.76 10.02
CA SER A 16 102.05 -28.34 11.35
C SER A 16 101.21 -27.99 12.59
N GLY A 17 100.59 -29.03 13.16
CA GLY A 17 101.04 -29.53 14.47
C GLY A 17 100.00 -29.63 15.59
N THR A 18 99.62 -30.88 15.89
CA THR A 18 99.36 -31.44 17.25
C THR A 18 98.16 -30.94 18.08
N SER A 19 97.14 -31.82 18.27
CA SER A 19 96.42 -32.12 19.55
C SER A 19 94.95 -32.58 19.34
N GLY A 20 94.71 -33.75 18.72
CA GLY A 20 93.37 -34.22 18.31
C GLY A 20 92.70 -35.26 19.21
N THR A 21 92.29 -34.90 20.43
CA THR A 21 91.34 -35.73 21.22
C THR A 21 90.41 -34.95 22.16
N SER A 22 90.59 -33.64 22.40
CA SER A 22 89.68 -32.85 23.25
C SER A 22 88.66 -32.01 22.48
N GLU A 23 88.94 -31.70 21.21
CA GLU A 23 88.10 -30.81 20.40
C GLU A 23 86.88 -31.56 19.83
N ASP A 24 87.06 -32.82 19.41
CA ASP A 24 85.97 -33.65 18.86
C ASP A 24 84.89 -33.97 19.91
N GLU A 25 85.26 -34.24 21.16
CA GLU A 25 84.29 -34.47 22.25
C GLU A 25 83.53 -33.19 22.65
N GLU A 26 84.15 -32.02 22.46
CA GLU A 26 83.53 -30.73 22.73
C GLU A 26 82.57 -30.33 21.59
N GLU A 27 82.93 -30.65 20.34
CA GLU A 27 82.09 -30.48 19.16
C GLU A 27 80.84 -31.38 19.22
N ASP A 28 80.99 -32.66 19.61
CA ASP A 28 79.85 -33.58 19.79
C ASP A 28 78.90 -33.10 20.90
N ARG A 29 79.42 -32.56 22.02
CA ARG A 29 78.58 -31.97 23.08
C ARG A 29 77.85 -30.71 22.63
N LEU A 30 78.48 -29.89 21.80
CA LEU A 30 77.86 -28.70 21.21
C LEU A 30 76.75 -29.10 20.23
N LEU A 31 76.97 -30.11 19.40
CA LEU A 31 75.99 -30.70 18.50
C LEU A 31 74.79 -31.28 19.26
N GLU A 32 75.01 -32.08 20.31
CA GLU A 32 73.93 -32.61 21.15
C GLU A 32 73.12 -31.49 21.83
N THR A 33 73.81 -30.45 22.30
CA THR A 33 73.16 -29.28 22.92
C THR A 33 72.34 -28.50 21.88
N LEU A 34 72.84 -28.36 20.66
CA LEU A 34 72.15 -27.69 19.56
C LEU A 34 70.91 -28.49 19.13
N VAL A 35 71.03 -29.82 19.00
CA VAL A 35 69.91 -30.71 18.68
C VAL A 35 68.84 -30.63 19.76
N ARG A 36 69.20 -30.71 21.04
CA ARG A 36 68.23 -30.55 22.15
C ARG A 36 67.55 -29.19 22.15
N ARG A 37 68.27 -28.11 21.83
CA ARG A 37 67.69 -26.76 21.70
C ARG A 37 66.75 -26.68 20.49
N PHE A 38 67.11 -27.32 19.38
CA PHE A 38 66.30 -27.36 18.18
C PHE A 38 65.03 -28.19 18.38
N ASP A 39 65.12 -29.32 19.09
CA ASP A 39 63.97 -30.15 19.46
C ASP A 39 63.03 -29.39 20.39
N SER A 40 63.57 -28.72 21.42
CA SER A 40 62.78 -27.87 22.33
C SER A 40 62.10 -26.72 21.58
N PHE A 41 62.80 -26.08 20.66
CA PHE A 41 62.23 -25.03 19.82
C PHE A 41 61.13 -25.58 18.89
N THR A 42 61.37 -26.71 18.24
CA THR A 42 60.40 -27.36 17.35
C THR A 42 59.13 -27.74 18.11
N GLN A 43 59.27 -28.30 19.32
CA GLN A 43 58.13 -28.64 20.16
C GLN A 43 57.35 -27.40 20.60
N GLN A 44 58.03 -26.31 20.98
CA GLN A 44 57.37 -25.04 21.27
C GLN A 44 56.63 -24.47 20.05
N VAL A 45 57.20 -24.59 18.84
CA VAL A 45 56.53 -24.15 17.60
C VAL A 45 55.28 -24.99 17.32
N LEU A 46 55.35 -26.31 17.50
CA LEU A 46 54.21 -27.21 17.31
C LEU A 46 53.08 -26.91 18.30
N GLU A 47 53.38 -26.73 19.59
CA GLU A 47 52.38 -26.36 20.61
C GLU A 47 51.70 -25.02 20.28
N ARG A 48 52.46 -24.05 19.75
CA ARG A 48 51.90 -22.75 19.33
C ARG A 48 51.01 -22.89 18.10
N LEU A 49 51.35 -23.76 17.16
CA LEU A 49 50.52 -24.04 15.98
C LEU A 49 49.21 -24.73 16.36
N ASP A 50 49.23 -25.66 17.30
CA ASP A 50 48.01 -26.32 17.79
C ASP A 50 47.05 -25.33 18.45
N VAL A 51 47.57 -24.43 19.29
CA VAL A 51 46.76 -23.35 19.90
C VAL A 51 46.16 -22.42 18.83
N LEU A 52 46.91 -22.10 17.76
CA LEU A 52 46.40 -21.27 16.66
C LEU A 52 45.29 -21.99 15.87
N LEU A 53 45.40 -23.30 15.66
CA LEU A 53 44.37 -24.10 14.99
C LEU A 53 43.10 -24.17 15.83
N GLU A 54 43.21 -24.40 17.14
CA GLU A 54 42.06 -24.38 18.05
C GLU A 54 41.37 -23.00 18.05
N MET A 55 42.15 -21.92 18.10
CA MET A 55 41.62 -20.57 18.03
C MET A 55 40.87 -20.33 16.70
N LYS A 56 41.40 -20.79 15.57
CA LYS A 56 40.72 -20.72 14.27
C LYS A 56 39.37 -21.43 14.31
N THR A 57 39.31 -22.67 14.84
CA THR A 57 38.03 -23.40 14.92
C THR A 57 37.00 -22.69 15.80
N THR A 58 37.44 -22.05 16.89
CA THR A 58 36.58 -21.30 17.79
C THR A 58 36.03 -20.05 17.11
N VAL A 59 36.87 -19.34 16.36
CA VAL A 59 36.50 -18.19 15.55
C VAL A 59 35.51 -18.58 14.44
N ASP A 60 35.74 -19.69 13.75
CA ASP A 60 34.84 -20.22 12.72
C ASP A 60 33.46 -20.56 13.30
N LYS A 61 33.40 -21.18 14.48
CA LYS A 61 32.14 -21.45 15.19
C LYS A 61 31.39 -20.16 15.55
N LEU A 62 32.11 -19.11 16.00
CA LEU A 62 31.51 -17.81 16.30
C LEU A 62 30.98 -17.12 15.04
N PHE A 63 31.70 -17.19 13.91
CA PHE A 63 31.23 -16.66 12.64
C PHE A 63 29.98 -17.42 12.14
N GLN A 64 29.96 -18.75 12.22
CA GLN A 64 28.80 -19.56 11.85
C GLN A 64 27.60 -19.27 12.75
N ALA A 65 27.79 -19.17 14.07
CA ALA A 65 26.73 -18.83 15.01
C ALA A 65 26.17 -17.41 14.76
N SER A 66 27.04 -16.44 14.47
CA SER A 66 26.66 -15.06 14.11
C SER A 66 25.89 -15.02 12.79
N ALA A 67 26.37 -15.73 11.76
CA ALA A 67 25.70 -15.83 10.47
C ALA A 67 24.31 -16.50 10.60
N TRP A 68 24.21 -17.58 11.36
CA TRP A 68 22.95 -18.27 11.63
C TRP A 68 21.95 -17.37 12.38
N LYS A 69 22.42 -16.63 13.40
CA LYS A 69 21.58 -15.66 14.13
C LYS A 69 21.06 -14.55 13.21
N LYS A 70 21.92 -13.99 12.35
CA LYS A 70 21.53 -12.98 11.35
C LYS A 70 20.52 -13.55 10.35
N ALA A 71 20.71 -14.77 9.88
CA ALA A 71 19.78 -15.43 8.96
C ALA A 71 18.41 -15.68 9.60
N LYS A 72 18.37 -16.17 10.84
CA LYS A 72 17.14 -16.39 11.60
C LYS A 72 16.40 -15.08 11.90
N ASP A 73 17.13 -14.01 12.23
CA ASP A 73 16.53 -12.68 12.43
C ASP A 73 16.00 -12.08 11.12
N ALA A 74 16.70 -12.27 10.01
CA ALA A 74 16.23 -11.85 8.69
C ALA A 74 14.95 -12.60 8.30
N GLU A 75 14.90 -13.91 8.54
CA GLU A 75 13.71 -14.72 8.27
C GLU A 75 12.53 -14.34 9.15
N ARG A 76 12.75 -14.12 10.47
CA ARG A 76 11.72 -13.58 11.37
C ARG A 76 11.18 -12.25 10.88
N LYS A 77 12.04 -11.32 10.45
CA LYS A 77 11.63 -10.03 9.88
C LYS A 77 10.86 -10.20 8.57
N ARG A 78 11.22 -11.16 7.71
CA ARG A 78 10.47 -11.49 6.48
C ARG A 78 9.07 -12.01 6.80
N GLN A 79 8.97 -12.97 7.72
CA GLN A 79 7.67 -13.52 8.15
C GLN A 79 6.80 -12.48 8.82
N GLN A 80 7.37 -11.61 9.65
CA GLN A 80 6.63 -10.49 10.24
C GLN A 80 6.09 -9.55 9.17
N ARG A 81 6.92 -9.12 8.21
CA ARG A 81 6.46 -8.28 7.08
C ARG A 81 5.38 -8.97 6.25
N ALA A 82 5.50 -10.27 6.02
CA ALA A 82 4.50 -11.05 5.29
C ALA A 82 3.16 -11.11 6.06
N ARG A 83 3.18 -11.32 7.37
CA ARG A 83 1.98 -11.28 8.23
C ARG A 83 1.35 -9.89 8.27
N GLU A 84 2.16 -8.84 8.42
CA GLU A 84 1.68 -7.46 8.39
C GLU A 84 1.08 -7.11 7.02
N LEU A 85 1.67 -7.57 5.93
CA LEU A 85 1.14 -7.39 4.57
C LEU A 85 -0.19 -8.15 4.40
N ALA A 86 -0.27 -9.39 4.86
CA ALA A 86 -1.50 -10.18 4.82
C ALA A 86 -2.62 -9.51 5.63
N CYS A 87 -2.33 -9.06 6.86
CA CYS A 87 -3.29 -8.30 7.68
C CYS A 87 -3.73 -6.99 7.02
N LYS A 88 -2.84 -6.30 6.29
CA LYS A 88 -3.17 -5.10 5.53
C LYS A 88 -4.03 -5.40 4.28
N GLN A 89 -4.00 -6.62 3.77
CA GLN A 89 -4.72 -7.00 2.56
C GLN A 89 -6.12 -7.57 2.81
N THR A 90 -6.44 -7.97 4.05
CA THR A 90 -7.73 -8.61 4.39
C THR A 90 -8.98 -7.79 4.06
N HIS A 91 -8.87 -6.46 4.08
CA HIS A 91 -9.97 -5.53 3.83
C HIS A 91 -9.93 -4.89 2.44
N LEU A 92 -8.96 -5.28 1.59
CA LEU A 92 -8.82 -4.74 0.25
C LEU A 92 -9.69 -5.52 -0.73
N ILE A 93 -10.22 -4.80 -1.72
CA ILE A 93 -11.13 -5.34 -2.72
C ILE A 93 -10.32 -5.77 -3.94
N GLU A 94 -10.71 -6.86 -4.60
CA GLU A 94 -10.09 -7.23 -5.87
C GLU A 94 -10.26 -6.13 -6.91
N LEU A 95 -9.19 -5.84 -7.66
CA LEU A 95 -9.21 -4.80 -8.67
C LEU A 95 -10.22 -5.18 -9.77
N PRO A 96 -11.26 -4.35 -10.01
CA PRO A 96 -12.28 -4.65 -10.99
C PRO A 96 -11.75 -4.56 -12.43
N LYS A 97 -12.43 -5.20 -13.40
CA LYS A 97 -12.12 -5.04 -14.83
C LYS A 97 -12.21 -3.57 -15.26
N ASP A 98 -13.29 -2.89 -14.88
CA ASP A 98 -13.53 -1.47 -15.09
C ASP A 98 -13.46 -0.77 -13.73
N ILE A 99 -12.46 0.10 -13.54
CA ILE A 99 -12.21 0.81 -12.28
C ILE A 99 -13.07 2.06 -12.12
N TRP A 100 -13.75 2.51 -13.18
CA TRP A 100 -14.52 3.75 -13.21
C TRP A 100 -15.98 3.51 -12.89
N ARG A 101 -16.45 2.27 -13.00
CA ARG A 101 -17.83 1.88 -12.69
C ARG A 101 -18.04 1.61 -11.20
N ARG A 102 -19.22 2.01 -10.72
CA ARG A 102 -19.74 1.60 -9.42
C ARG A 102 -19.74 0.07 -9.30
N LYS A 103 -19.32 -0.41 -8.14
CA LYS A 103 -19.51 -1.79 -7.69
C LYS A 103 -20.06 -1.85 -6.29
N ASP A 104 -20.86 -2.88 -6.03
CA ASP A 104 -21.49 -3.08 -4.72
C ASP A 104 -20.44 -3.41 -3.63
N SER A 105 -19.31 -4.02 -4.00
CA SER A 105 -18.19 -4.26 -3.08
C SER A 105 -17.56 -2.97 -2.54
N LEU A 106 -17.71 -1.84 -3.22
CA LEU A 106 -17.23 -0.53 -2.78
C LEU A 106 -18.20 0.19 -1.85
N THR A 107 -19.38 -0.36 -1.60
CA THR A 107 -20.40 0.28 -0.76
C THR A 107 -19.88 0.69 0.63
N PRO A 108 -19.16 -0.17 1.38
CA PRO A 108 -18.59 0.23 2.67
C PRO A 108 -17.57 1.37 2.54
N LYS A 109 -16.85 1.43 1.42
CA LYS A 109 -15.90 2.51 1.12
C LYS A 109 -16.61 3.83 0.84
N TYR A 110 -17.73 3.84 0.11
CA TYR A 110 -18.51 5.06 -0.09
C TYR A 110 -19.07 5.61 1.23
N LEU A 111 -19.51 4.74 2.15
CA LEU A 111 -19.93 5.14 3.49
C LEU A 111 -18.77 5.80 4.25
N LEU A 112 -17.58 5.17 4.24
CA LEU A 112 -16.38 5.73 4.84
C LEU A 112 -16.01 7.09 4.26
N TRP A 113 -15.98 7.20 2.93
CA TRP A 113 -15.62 8.43 2.23
C TRP A 113 -16.62 9.55 2.52
N ALA A 114 -17.92 9.25 2.63
CA ALA A 114 -18.92 10.23 3.02
C ALA A 114 -18.72 10.72 4.47
N HIS A 115 -18.44 9.81 5.42
CA HIS A 115 -18.22 10.20 6.83
C HIS A 115 -16.97 11.05 7.03
N ILE A 116 -15.98 10.90 6.16
CA ILE A 116 -14.79 11.77 6.17
C ILE A 116 -15.10 13.06 5.40
N GLY A 117 -15.79 12.96 4.27
CA GLY A 117 -16.23 14.10 3.48
C GLY A 117 -17.06 15.09 4.28
N ILE A 118 -17.94 14.63 5.17
CA ILE A 118 -18.77 15.51 6.01
C ILE A 118 -17.90 16.35 6.97
N GLN A 119 -16.80 15.79 7.49
CA GLN A 119 -15.88 16.52 8.37
C GLN A 119 -15.19 17.66 7.60
N TYR A 120 -14.71 17.36 6.39
CA TYR A 120 -14.12 18.38 5.51
C TYR A 120 -15.14 19.39 5.00
N GLY A 121 -16.39 18.96 4.82
CA GLY A 121 -17.49 19.79 4.36
C GLY A 121 -17.89 20.86 5.37
N VAL A 122 -17.87 20.54 6.66
CA VAL A 122 -18.12 21.52 7.74
C VAL A 122 -16.95 22.51 7.88
N VAL A 123 -15.70 22.04 7.76
CA VAL A 123 -14.49 22.87 7.95
C VAL A 123 -14.06 23.66 6.70
N SER A 124 -14.60 23.36 5.52
CA SER A 124 -14.24 23.95 4.21
C SER A 124 -12.90 23.51 3.60
N GLY A 125 -12.67 22.21 3.51
CA GLY A 125 -11.49 21.66 2.84
C GLY A 125 -11.81 20.80 1.60
N PRO A 126 -12.53 21.27 0.56
CA PRO A 126 -12.91 20.42 -0.57
C PRO A 126 -11.70 19.84 -1.30
N CYS A 127 -10.69 20.65 -1.64
CA CYS A 127 -9.50 20.14 -2.34
C CYS A 127 -8.72 19.12 -1.50
N THR A 128 -8.57 19.36 -0.19
CA THR A 128 -7.91 18.42 0.72
C THR A 128 -8.69 17.11 0.84
N PHE A 129 -10.02 17.17 0.87
CA PHE A 129 -10.85 15.98 0.81
C PHE A 129 -10.68 15.22 -0.51
N LEU A 130 -10.70 15.90 -1.66
CA LEU A 130 -10.53 15.25 -2.97
C LEU A 130 -9.14 14.61 -3.12
N GLU A 131 -8.10 15.27 -2.61
CA GLU A 131 -6.75 14.70 -2.50
C GLU A 131 -6.75 13.41 -1.68
N TRP A 132 -7.35 13.47 -0.48
CA TRP A 132 -7.47 12.29 0.39
C TRP A 132 -8.29 11.18 -0.27
N LEU A 133 -9.43 11.52 -0.88
CA LEU A 133 -10.35 10.58 -1.53
C LEU A 133 -9.67 9.81 -2.66
N ALA A 134 -9.01 10.52 -3.58
CA ALA A 134 -8.30 9.88 -4.68
C ALA A 134 -7.11 9.04 -4.19
N SER A 135 -6.45 9.46 -3.11
CA SER A 135 -5.39 8.67 -2.48
C SER A 135 -5.95 7.39 -1.84
N ASP A 136 -7.02 7.46 -1.04
CA ASP A 136 -7.61 6.26 -0.40
C ASP A 136 -8.15 5.28 -1.45
N TRP A 137 -8.82 5.80 -2.49
CA TRP A 137 -9.26 5.00 -3.64
C TRP A 137 -8.09 4.32 -4.36
N CYS A 138 -7.01 5.05 -4.65
CA CYS A 138 -5.89 4.50 -5.43
C CYS A 138 -4.97 3.58 -4.60
N HIS A 139 -4.73 3.87 -3.33
CA HIS A 139 -3.68 3.22 -2.55
C HIS A 139 -4.21 2.26 -1.48
N ASN A 140 -5.44 2.44 -0.97
CA ASN A 140 -5.95 1.72 0.21
C ASN A 140 -7.30 1.02 -0.01
N THR A 141 -7.76 0.92 -1.26
CA THR A 141 -9.07 0.31 -1.58
C THR A 141 -8.92 -1.05 -2.25
N PHE A 142 -7.94 -1.19 -3.13
CA PHE A 142 -7.81 -2.37 -3.97
C PHE A 142 -6.55 -3.17 -3.64
N THR A 143 -6.60 -4.48 -3.88
CA THR A 143 -5.45 -5.39 -3.73
C THR A 143 -4.30 -5.03 -4.68
N LYS A 144 -4.62 -4.42 -5.82
CA LYS A 144 -3.68 -3.84 -6.79
C LYS A 144 -4.07 -2.39 -7.05
N LYS A 145 -3.11 -1.48 -7.17
CA LYS A 145 -3.39 -0.06 -7.42
C LYS A 145 -4.11 0.14 -8.77
N PRO A 146 -5.25 0.84 -8.84
CA PRO A 146 -5.94 1.09 -10.10
C PRO A 146 -5.13 1.98 -11.04
N ILE A 147 -4.31 2.89 -10.49
CA ILE A 147 -3.38 3.73 -11.25
C ILE A 147 -1.98 3.57 -10.67
N THR A 148 -1.00 3.26 -11.52
CA THR A 148 0.40 3.09 -11.14
C THR A 148 1.29 4.06 -11.89
N ARG A 149 2.38 4.53 -11.28
CA ARG A 149 3.39 5.35 -11.95
C ARG A 149 4.48 4.44 -12.52
N VAL A 150 4.65 4.43 -13.84
CA VAL A 150 5.72 3.71 -14.55
C VAL A 150 6.47 4.74 -15.40
N SER A 151 7.78 4.88 -15.23
CA SER A 151 8.62 5.79 -16.02
C SER A 151 8.06 7.22 -16.13
N ASN A 152 7.67 7.78 -14.99
CA ASN A 152 7.04 9.10 -14.85
C ASN A 152 5.63 9.27 -15.46
N ARG A 153 5.04 8.22 -16.03
CA ARG A 153 3.70 8.26 -16.64
C ARG A 153 2.67 7.45 -15.86
N PRO A 154 1.41 7.90 -15.80
CA PRO A 154 0.32 7.12 -15.23
C PRO A 154 -0.05 5.94 -16.13
N ASN A 155 -0.19 4.77 -15.51
CA ASN A 155 -0.69 3.55 -16.11
C ASN A 155 -1.96 3.15 -15.36
N TYR A 156 -3.12 3.37 -15.96
CA TYR A 156 -4.42 3.08 -15.35
C TYR A 156 -4.95 1.72 -15.80
N TRP A 157 -5.72 1.08 -14.94
CA TRP A 157 -6.35 -0.20 -15.22
C TRP A 157 -7.72 0.02 -15.83
N ASP A 158 -7.97 -0.47 -17.04
CA ASP A 158 -9.30 -0.46 -17.63
C ASP A 158 -9.50 -1.68 -18.53
N ARG A 159 -10.72 -2.21 -18.52
CA ARG A 159 -11.15 -3.43 -19.21
C ARG A 159 -10.22 -4.63 -19.01
N GLY A 160 -9.58 -4.72 -17.84
CA GLY A 160 -8.67 -5.82 -17.48
C GLY A 160 -7.23 -5.69 -17.98
N ILE A 161 -6.86 -4.56 -18.59
CA ILE A 161 -5.49 -4.28 -19.07
C ILE A 161 -5.00 -2.92 -18.55
N ARG A 162 -3.68 -2.69 -18.60
CA ARG A 162 -3.07 -1.39 -18.28
C ARG A 162 -2.97 -0.54 -19.53
N HIS A 163 -3.40 0.71 -19.42
CA HIS A 163 -3.24 1.73 -20.45
C HIS A 163 -2.28 2.80 -19.95
N GLU A 164 -1.26 3.10 -20.75
CA GLU A 164 -0.36 4.22 -20.52
C GLU A 164 -0.98 5.50 -21.08
N CYS A 165 -0.83 6.61 -20.36
CA CYS A 165 -1.19 7.94 -20.84
C CYS A 165 -0.27 9.00 -20.22
N THR A 166 -0.40 10.26 -20.62
CA THR A 166 0.28 11.36 -19.92
C THR A 166 -0.54 11.83 -18.71
N TRP A 167 0.09 12.53 -17.77
CA TRP A 167 -0.67 13.18 -16.68
C TRP A 167 -1.65 14.25 -17.20
N THR A 168 -1.39 14.82 -18.39
CA THR A 168 -2.29 15.76 -19.03
C THR A 168 -3.51 15.06 -19.60
N ASP A 169 -3.36 13.88 -20.19
CA ASP A 169 -4.51 13.09 -20.67
C ASP A 169 -5.36 12.57 -19.50
N MET A 170 -4.73 12.27 -18.36
CA MET A 170 -5.45 11.78 -17.19
C MET A 170 -6.21 12.91 -16.45
N PHE A 171 -5.59 14.08 -16.21
CA PHE A 171 -6.13 15.13 -15.33
C PHE A 171 -6.24 16.52 -15.98
N GLY A 172 -5.84 16.68 -17.24
CA GLY A 172 -5.62 17.99 -17.84
C GLY A 172 -4.31 18.66 -17.38
N ARG A 173 -4.03 19.85 -17.92
CA ARG A 173 -2.80 20.62 -17.59
C ARG A 173 -2.92 21.25 -16.21
N GLU A 174 -1.78 21.44 -15.55
CA GLU A 174 -1.71 22.11 -14.23
C GLU A 174 -2.19 23.56 -14.28
N THR A 175 -1.94 24.23 -15.40
CA THR A 175 -2.32 25.63 -15.62
C THR A 175 -3.78 25.82 -16.03
N GLY A 176 -4.52 24.74 -16.32
CA GLY A 176 -5.90 24.80 -16.80
C GLY A 176 -6.24 23.71 -17.81
N ILE A 177 -7.46 23.17 -17.71
CA ILE A 177 -8.00 22.27 -18.72
C ILE A 177 -8.32 23.09 -19.99
N ASN A 178 -7.95 22.59 -21.17
CA ASN A 178 -8.25 23.29 -22.42
C ASN A 178 -9.78 23.27 -22.69
N PRO A 179 -10.41 24.42 -22.96
CA PRO A 179 -11.86 24.51 -23.20
C PRO A 179 -12.40 23.57 -24.27
N LYS A 180 -11.60 23.31 -25.32
CA LYS A 180 -12.01 22.48 -26.46
C LYS A 180 -11.94 20.97 -26.18
N THR A 181 -11.21 20.58 -25.16
CA THR A 181 -10.90 19.18 -24.81
C THR A 181 -11.22 18.95 -23.33
N PHE A 182 -12.31 19.55 -22.88
CA PHE A 182 -12.62 19.68 -21.45
C PHE A 182 -13.12 18.36 -20.83
N ASP A 183 -13.79 17.57 -21.64
CA ASP A 183 -14.35 16.24 -21.39
C ASP A 183 -13.33 15.11 -21.59
N GLU A 184 -12.22 15.38 -22.28
CA GLU A 184 -11.17 14.39 -22.57
C GLU A 184 -10.40 13.84 -21.35
N PRO A 185 -10.21 14.56 -20.22
CA PRO A 185 -9.49 14.01 -19.07
C PRO A 185 -10.09 12.68 -18.59
N ILE A 186 -9.29 11.62 -18.66
CA ILE A 186 -9.73 10.24 -18.36
C ILE A 186 -10.31 10.12 -16.95
N PHE A 187 -9.79 10.90 -16.00
CA PHE A 187 -10.21 10.86 -14.61
C PHE A 187 -11.66 11.34 -14.37
N TRP A 188 -12.33 11.95 -15.36
CA TRP A 188 -13.78 12.18 -15.29
C TRP A 188 -14.58 10.89 -15.11
N GLY A 189 -14.04 9.72 -15.50
CA GLY A 189 -14.62 8.42 -15.18
C GLY A 189 -14.82 8.19 -13.67
N PHE A 190 -14.09 8.90 -12.81
CA PHE A 190 -14.25 8.82 -11.36
C PHE A 190 -15.55 9.46 -10.85
N ALA A 191 -16.27 10.23 -11.68
CA ALA A 191 -17.50 10.92 -11.31
C ALA A 191 -18.59 9.98 -10.78
N SER A 192 -18.65 8.74 -11.29
CA SER A 192 -19.61 7.75 -10.81
C SER A 192 -19.38 7.37 -9.33
N HIS A 193 -18.12 7.35 -8.88
CA HIS A 193 -17.77 7.12 -7.48
C HIS A 193 -18.08 8.34 -6.63
N VAL A 194 -17.80 9.55 -7.13
CA VAL A 194 -18.08 10.79 -6.41
C VAL A 194 -19.59 10.95 -6.20
N MET A 195 -20.42 10.63 -7.19
CA MET A 195 -21.88 10.63 -7.03
C MET A 195 -22.35 9.69 -5.91
N GLN A 196 -21.74 8.51 -5.76
CA GLN A 196 -22.06 7.60 -4.65
C GLN A 196 -21.67 8.15 -3.28
N VAL A 197 -20.63 8.96 -3.21
CA VAL A 197 -20.25 9.69 -2.00
C VAL A 197 -21.22 10.83 -1.74
N LEU A 198 -21.58 11.61 -2.76
CA LEU A 198 -22.52 12.73 -2.66
C LEU A 198 -23.91 12.28 -2.17
N GLN A 199 -24.48 11.23 -2.76
CA GLN A 199 -25.76 10.66 -2.30
C GLN A 199 -25.74 10.30 -0.82
N ARG A 200 -24.62 9.78 -0.32
CA ARG A 200 -24.48 9.42 1.10
C ARG A 200 -24.25 10.63 2.00
N LEU A 201 -23.53 11.63 1.51
CA LEU A 201 -23.33 12.90 2.21
C LEU A 201 -24.68 13.60 2.43
N GLU A 202 -25.55 13.62 1.43
CA GLU A 202 -26.88 14.25 1.49
C GLU A 202 -27.78 13.66 2.58
N GLN A 203 -27.62 12.37 2.85
CA GLN A 203 -28.36 11.65 3.90
C GLN A 203 -27.75 11.82 5.30
N MET A 204 -26.62 12.55 5.44
CA MET A 204 -26.00 12.75 6.75
C MET A 204 -26.66 13.90 7.52
N PRO A 205 -26.83 13.78 8.86
CA PRO A 205 -27.43 14.84 9.68
C PRO A 205 -26.71 16.18 9.61
N ASP A 206 -25.39 16.16 9.41
CA ASP A 206 -24.55 17.36 9.33
C ASP A 206 -24.53 17.99 7.91
N TRP A 207 -25.19 17.38 6.90
CA TRP A 207 -25.23 17.91 5.54
C TRP A 207 -25.72 19.35 5.44
N PRO A 208 -26.78 19.76 6.18
CA PRO A 208 -27.22 21.16 6.20
C PRO A 208 -26.13 22.14 6.67
N ASN A 209 -25.17 21.69 7.48
CA ASN A 209 -24.07 22.49 8.01
C ASN A 209 -22.84 22.53 7.08
N VAL A 210 -22.83 21.73 6.01
CA VAL A 210 -21.74 21.71 5.04
C VAL A 210 -21.70 23.01 4.25
N GLN A 211 -20.50 23.57 4.14
CA GLN A 211 -20.26 24.82 3.44
C GLN A 211 -20.57 24.72 1.94
N ARG A 212 -21.13 25.79 1.39
CA ARG A 212 -21.56 25.86 -0.02
C ARG A 212 -20.45 25.47 -1.00
N ASN A 213 -19.23 25.98 -0.82
CA ASN A 213 -18.09 25.68 -1.69
C ASN A 213 -17.76 24.18 -1.74
N PHE A 214 -17.94 23.46 -0.62
CA PHE A 214 -17.75 22.01 -0.61
C PHE A 214 -18.83 21.29 -1.41
N ARG A 215 -20.10 21.66 -1.23
CA ARG A 215 -21.21 21.09 -2.01
C ARG A 215 -21.02 21.32 -3.50
N GLU A 216 -20.71 22.55 -3.89
CA GLU A 216 -20.47 22.93 -5.28
C GLU A 216 -19.33 22.11 -5.91
N MET A 217 -18.25 21.86 -5.15
CA MET A 217 -17.14 21.03 -5.61
C MET A 217 -17.54 19.55 -5.74
N MET A 218 -18.34 19.02 -4.82
CA MET A 218 -18.83 17.64 -4.91
C MET A 218 -19.78 17.45 -6.11
N GLN A 219 -20.69 18.42 -6.36
CA GLN A 219 -21.56 18.42 -7.53
C GLN A 219 -20.75 18.47 -8.83
N LEU A 220 -19.74 19.34 -8.90
CA LEU A 220 -18.82 19.40 -10.04
C LEU A 220 -18.14 18.06 -10.30
N CYS A 221 -17.56 17.45 -9.27
CA CYS A 221 -16.83 16.19 -9.39
C CYS A 221 -17.75 15.00 -9.69
N ALA A 222 -19.02 15.07 -9.27
CA ALA A 222 -20.06 14.12 -9.68
C ALA A 222 -20.55 14.37 -11.12
N SER A 223 -20.17 15.49 -11.76
CA SER A 223 -20.44 15.77 -13.17
C SER A 223 -21.95 15.66 -13.47
N SER A 224 -22.35 15.17 -14.65
CA SER A 224 -23.77 14.96 -15.00
C SER A 224 -24.49 13.97 -14.06
N PHE A 225 -23.76 13.12 -13.33
CA PHE A 225 -24.36 12.23 -12.34
C PHE A 225 -24.90 12.96 -11.10
N ALA A 226 -24.49 14.21 -10.86
CA ALA A 226 -25.05 15.03 -9.80
C ALA A 226 -26.56 15.28 -9.98
N GLY A 227 -27.08 15.24 -11.23
CA GLY A 227 -28.51 15.33 -11.52
C GLY A 227 -29.35 14.17 -10.96
N TRP A 228 -28.72 13.09 -10.47
CA TRP A 228 -29.41 11.96 -9.81
C TRP A 228 -29.27 12.00 -8.27
N THR A 229 -28.93 13.16 -7.73
CA THR A 229 -28.74 13.41 -6.29
C THR A 229 -29.66 14.55 -5.85
N ASP A 230 -29.92 14.68 -4.55
CA ASP A 230 -30.85 15.68 -4.03
C ASP A 230 -30.32 17.11 -4.24
N SER A 231 -28.99 17.27 -4.34
CA SER A 231 -28.35 18.56 -4.63
C SER A 231 -28.51 19.00 -6.08
N GLY A 232 -28.80 18.07 -7.01
CA GLY A 232 -28.90 18.34 -8.43
C GLY A 232 -27.57 18.77 -9.07
N LEU A 233 -27.66 19.25 -10.32
CA LEU A 233 -26.51 19.74 -11.08
C LEU A 233 -25.95 21.03 -10.46
N LEU A 234 -24.65 21.28 -10.67
CA LEU A 234 -24.03 22.50 -10.19
C LEU A 234 -24.61 23.71 -10.92
N GLN A 235 -25.12 24.69 -10.17
CA GLN A 235 -25.51 25.99 -10.69
C GLN A 235 -24.73 27.10 -9.96
N LYS A 236 -24.17 28.04 -10.73
CA LYS A 236 -23.38 29.14 -10.15
C LYS A 236 -23.76 30.50 -10.75
N GLY A 237 -24.13 31.43 -9.88
CA GLY A 237 -24.59 32.76 -10.29
C GLY A 237 -25.84 32.67 -11.17
N ASN A 238 -25.85 33.41 -12.27
CA ASN A 238 -26.97 33.45 -13.22
C ASN A 238 -26.81 32.44 -14.37
N HIS A 239 -25.84 31.53 -14.29
CA HIS A 239 -25.71 30.48 -15.29
C HIS A 239 -26.83 29.43 -15.11
N ALA A 240 -27.22 28.82 -16.23
CA ALA A 240 -27.99 27.58 -16.20
C ALA A 240 -27.18 26.48 -15.49
N GLU A 241 -27.87 25.42 -15.08
CA GLU A 241 -27.22 24.23 -14.53
C GLU A 241 -26.12 23.70 -15.46
N PHE A 242 -24.97 23.40 -14.89
CA PHE A 242 -23.81 22.94 -15.62
C PHE A 242 -23.91 21.46 -15.92
N GLU A 243 -24.38 21.14 -17.12
CA GLU A 243 -24.28 19.79 -17.67
C GLU A 243 -22.88 19.57 -18.26
N HIS A 244 -22.15 18.59 -17.73
CA HIS A 244 -20.74 18.37 -18.07
C HIS A 244 -20.53 17.95 -19.53
N CYS A 245 -21.52 17.30 -20.13
CA CYS A 245 -21.48 16.89 -21.54
C CYS A 245 -22.01 17.99 -22.48
N ALA A 246 -22.44 19.14 -21.95
CA ALA A 246 -22.97 20.21 -22.77
C ALA A 246 -21.86 20.83 -23.63
N LYS A 247 -22.23 21.13 -24.89
CA LYS A 247 -21.32 21.78 -25.83
C LYS A 247 -20.92 23.15 -25.29
N GLY A 248 -19.61 23.42 -25.23
CA GLY A 248 -19.07 24.71 -24.78
C GLY A 248 -18.94 24.85 -23.26
N ILE A 249 -19.20 23.80 -22.47
CA ILE A 249 -19.08 23.85 -21.01
C ILE A 249 -17.68 24.30 -20.52
N GLY A 250 -16.63 23.92 -21.25
CA GLY A 250 -15.25 24.32 -20.97
C GLY A 250 -14.95 25.80 -21.24
N GLU A 251 -15.83 26.51 -21.95
CA GLU A 251 -15.71 27.96 -22.19
C GLU A 251 -16.15 28.77 -20.97
N ILE A 252 -16.96 28.17 -20.08
CA ILE A 252 -17.41 28.80 -18.84
C ILE A 252 -16.24 28.83 -17.84
N VAL A 253 -15.59 29.98 -17.73
CA VAL A 253 -14.37 30.20 -16.93
C VAL A 253 -14.50 29.68 -15.50
N VAL A 254 -15.59 30.04 -14.82
CA VAL A 254 -15.81 29.64 -13.42
C VAL A 254 -15.87 28.12 -13.26
N TYR A 255 -16.55 27.43 -14.19
CA TYR A 255 -16.66 25.98 -14.17
C TYR A 255 -15.31 25.32 -14.47
N ARG A 256 -14.60 25.80 -15.50
CA ARG A 256 -13.27 25.33 -15.88
C ARG A 256 -12.24 25.50 -14.77
N ASP A 257 -12.27 26.61 -14.05
CA ASP A 257 -11.33 26.89 -12.95
C ASP A 257 -11.61 25.99 -11.75
N MET A 258 -12.88 25.71 -11.45
CA MET A 258 -13.23 24.73 -10.43
C MET A 258 -12.80 23.31 -10.85
N ALA A 259 -13.03 22.93 -12.11
CA ALA A 259 -12.67 21.61 -12.63
C ALA A 259 -11.15 21.39 -12.62
N THR A 260 -10.38 22.41 -13.00
CA THR A 260 -8.92 22.39 -12.92
C THR A 260 -8.48 22.15 -11.47
N ARG A 261 -9.04 22.88 -10.49
CA ARG A 261 -8.71 22.67 -9.07
C ARG A 261 -9.03 21.26 -8.58
N ALA A 262 -10.19 20.73 -8.94
CA ALA A 262 -10.58 19.36 -8.62
C ALA A 262 -9.62 18.32 -9.21
N MET A 263 -9.30 18.45 -10.50
CA MET A 263 -8.40 17.51 -11.18
C MET A 263 -6.99 17.55 -10.60
N GLN A 264 -6.46 18.73 -10.28
CA GLN A 264 -5.16 18.84 -9.66
C GLN A 264 -5.16 18.31 -8.21
N ALA A 265 -6.27 18.43 -7.48
CA ALA A 265 -6.43 17.78 -6.18
C ALA A 265 -6.36 16.25 -6.31
N PHE A 266 -7.13 15.65 -7.22
CA PHE A 266 -7.07 14.21 -7.47
C PHE A 266 -5.68 13.73 -7.88
N ARG A 267 -5.02 14.47 -8.79
CA ARG A 267 -3.66 14.19 -9.22
C ARG A 267 -2.68 14.17 -8.04
N ARG A 268 -2.74 15.18 -7.16
CA ARG A 268 -1.87 15.26 -5.98
C ARG A 268 -2.08 14.06 -5.05
N GLY A 269 -3.34 13.68 -4.81
CA GLY A 269 -3.69 12.49 -4.03
C GLY A 269 -3.09 11.21 -4.59
N ILE A 270 -3.19 11.00 -5.90
CA ILE A 270 -2.66 9.81 -6.56
C ILE A 270 -1.12 9.80 -6.59
N GLN A 271 -0.48 10.95 -6.82
CA GLN A 271 0.97 11.04 -6.94
C GLN A 271 1.72 10.97 -5.61
N LYS A 272 1.28 11.73 -4.60
CA LYS A 272 2.00 11.88 -3.34
C LYS A 272 1.55 10.85 -2.30
N GLY A 273 0.33 10.32 -2.42
CA GLY A 273 -0.33 9.63 -1.32
C GLY A 273 -0.72 10.60 -0.19
N ILE A 274 -1.39 10.09 0.83
CA ILE A 274 -1.76 10.88 2.02
C ILE A 274 -0.53 11.06 2.92
N VAL A 275 -0.23 12.31 3.26
CA VAL A 275 0.62 12.65 4.41
C VAL A 275 -0.27 12.58 5.65
N GLU A 276 0.18 11.79 6.64
CA GLU A 276 -0.30 11.58 8.01
C GLU A 276 -1.76 11.93 8.36
N ASP A 277 -2.48 10.92 8.84
CA ASP A 277 -3.90 10.86 9.20
C ASP A 277 -4.40 12.13 9.92
N PRO A 278 -4.95 13.13 9.19
CA PRO A 278 -5.42 14.35 9.82
C PRO A 278 -6.59 13.98 10.73
N GLU A 279 -6.73 14.68 11.86
CA GLU A 279 -7.77 14.41 12.87
C GLU A 279 -9.17 14.22 12.28
N LEU A 280 -9.51 14.96 11.21
CA LEU A 280 -10.76 14.82 10.48
C LEU A 280 -10.97 13.43 9.87
N VAL A 281 -9.91 12.81 9.33
CA VAL A 281 -9.96 11.45 8.78
C VAL A 281 -10.10 10.44 9.91
N ARG A 282 -9.39 10.61 11.01
CA ARG A 282 -9.51 9.74 12.21
C ARG A 282 -10.94 9.77 12.77
N MET A 283 -11.52 10.96 12.93
CA MET A 283 -12.92 11.13 13.37
C MET A 283 -13.90 10.49 12.38
N GLY A 284 -13.72 10.74 11.08
CA GLY A 284 -14.59 10.16 10.05
C GLY A 284 -14.50 8.63 9.99
N ARG A 285 -13.32 8.04 10.16
CA ARG A 285 -13.14 6.58 10.28
C ARG A 285 -13.89 6.01 11.49
N ALA A 286 -13.78 6.67 12.65
CA ALA A 286 -14.47 6.24 13.86
C ALA A 286 -16.01 6.30 13.70
N ARG A 287 -16.54 7.41 13.16
CA ARG A 287 -17.97 7.56 12.87
C ARG A 287 -18.48 6.57 11.81
N ALA A 288 -17.69 6.32 10.77
CA ALA A 288 -18.02 5.34 9.74
C ALA A 288 -18.15 3.93 10.31
N LYS A 289 -17.20 3.51 11.16
CA LYS A 289 -17.23 2.20 11.80
C LYS A 289 -18.43 2.03 12.73
N GLU A 290 -18.77 3.08 13.46
CA GLU A 290 -19.95 3.05 14.33
C GLU A 290 -21.25 3.01 13.52
N HIS A 291 -21.37 3.81 12.46
CA HIS A 291 -22.53 3.77 11.58
C HIS A 291 -22.67 2.40 10.89
N GLU A 292 -21.58 1.81 10.40
CA GLU A 292 -21.58 0.46 9.84
C GLU A 292 -22.08 -0.59 10.85
N ARG A 293 -21.65 -0.49 12.11
CA ARG A 293 -22.13 -1.37 13.18
C ARG A 293 -23.64 -1.26 13.38
N LEU A 294 -24.18 -0.04 13.40
CA LEU A 294 -25.62 0.21 13.54
C LEU A 294 -26.41 -0.33 12.33
N LEU A 295 -25.95 -0.08 11.11
CA LEU A 295 -26.56 -0.59 9.88
C LEU A 295 -26.60 -2.12 9.87
N LEU A 296 -25.52 -2.78 10.34
CA LEU A 296 -25.48 -4.24 10.45
C LEU A 296 -26.45 -4.77 11.50
N MET A 297 -26.57 -4.10 12.65
CA MET A 297 -27.56 -4.45 13.68
C MET A 297 -28.98 -4.33 13.16
N GLU A 298 -29.29 -3.25 12.44
CA GLU A 298 -30.62 -3.02 11.86
C GLU A 298 -30.94 -4.04 10.76
N LYS A 299 -29.97 -4.33 9.87
CA LYS A 299 -30.08 -5.41 8.89
C LYS A 299 -30.40 -6.75 9.56
N ASN A 300 -29.68 -7.11 10.62
CA ASN A 300 -29.88 -8.37 11.33
C ASN A 300 -31.22 -8.41 12.06
N LYS A 301 -31.66 -7.28 12.62
CA LYS A 301 -33.00 -7.13 13.21
C LYS A 301 -34.09 -7.40 12.17
N LEU A 302 -33.99 -6.81 10.98
CA LEU A 302 -34.97 -7.02 9.91
C LEU A 302 -34.99 -8.47 9.40
N LEU A 303 -33.83 -9.11 9.28
CA LEU A 303 -33.74 -10.55 8.98
C LEU A 303 -34.44 -11.39 10.04
N PHE A 304 -34.19 -11.09 11.32
CA PHE A 304 -34.84 -11.78 12.43
C PHE A 304 -36.37 -11.60 12.39
N MET A 305 -36.86 -10.38 12.18
CA MET A 305 -38.30 -10.10 12.09
C MET A 305 -38.95 -10.80 10.89
N HIS A 306 -38.28 -10.79 9.73
CA HIS A 306 -38.72 -11.52 8.54
C HIS A 306 -38.87 -13.02 8.84
N ASN A 307 -37.87 -13.63 9.49
CA ASN A 307 -37.89 -15.06 9.81
C ASN A 307 -38.95 -15.40 10.87
N LEU A 308 -39.08 -14.57 11.91
CA LEU A 308 -40.08 -14.72 12.97
C LEU A 308 -41.51 -14.72 12.39
N ARG A 309 -41.76 -13.90 11.36
CA ARG A 309 -43.07 -13.75 10.71
C ARG A 309 -43.19 -14.54 9.40
N LYS A 310 -42.36 -15.57 9.20
CA LYS A 310 -42.42 -16.47 8.02
C LYS A 310 -42.44 -15.73 6.68
N GLY A 311 -41.65 -14.67 6.58
CA GLY A 311 -41.49 -13.88 5.35
C GLY A 311 -42.39 -12.64 5.25
N GLN A 312 -43.18 -12.33 6.27
CA GLN A 312 -44.02 -11.13 6.28
C GLN A 312 -43.35 -9.99 7.04
N LEU A 313 -43.10 -8.87 6.35
CA LEU A 313 -42.65 -7.61 6.93
C LEU A 313 -43.80 -6.60 6.97
N THR A 314 -43.82 -5.76 8.00
CA THR A 314 -44.75 -4.63 8.08
C THR A 314 -44.40 -3.57 7.03
N ALA A 315 -45.29 -2.60 6.80
CA ALA A 315 -45.01 -1.48 5.89
C ALA A 315 -43.77 -0.69 6.34
N ASP A 316 -43.64 -0.43 7.64
CA ASP A 316 -42.49 0.31 8.21
C ASP A 316 -41.18 -0.46 8.04
N GLU A 317 -41.19 -1.78 8.24
CA GLU A 317 -40.01 -2.62 8.04
C GLU A 317 -39.60 -2.69 6.57
N LYS A 318 -40.56 -2.69 5.64
CA LYS A 318 -40.26 -2.59 4.20
C LYS A 318 -39.63 -1.24 3.87
N ALA A 319 -40.11 -0.15 4.46
CA ALA A 319 -39.48 1.16 4.30
C ALA A 319 -38.04 1.17 4.87
N GLN A 320 -37.80 0.52 6.02
CA GLN A 320 -36.45 0.35 6.59
C GLN A 320 -35.53 -0.48 5.67
N VAL A 321 -36.04 -1.52 5.01
CA VAL A 321 -35.28 -2.29 4.01
C VAL A 321 -34.81 -1.41 2.87
N GLU A 322 -35.69 -0.55 2.34
CA GLU A 322 -35.33 0.40 1.27
C GLU A 322 -34.34 1.46 1.76
N ALA A 323 -34.49 1.95 3.00
CA ALA A 323 -33.52 2.85 3.60
C ALA A 323 -32.12 2.20 3.72
N LEU A 324 -32.04 0.95 4.17
CA LEU A 324 -30.78 0.20 4.20
C LEU A 324 -30.22 -0.09 2.80
N HIS A 325 -31.07 -0.16 1.78
CA HIS A 325 -30.62 -0.38 0.40
C HIS A 325 -29.76 0.78 -0.11
N ILE A 326 -30.10 2.03 0.22
CA ILE A 326 -29.30 3.22 -0.12
C ILE A 326 -27.88 3.09 0.45
N TRP A 327 -27.76 2.57 1.67
CA TRP A 327 -26.48 2.31 2.33
C TRP A 327 -25.79 1.03 1.87
N GLY A 328 -26.46 0.19 1.05
CA GLY A 328 -26.01 -1.11 0.57
C GLY A 328 -25.98 -2.22 1.62
N TYR A 329 -26.75 -2.07 2.70
CA TYR A 329 -26.92 -3.08 3.75
C TYR A 329 -28.26 -3.82 3.61
N ARG A 330 -28.77 -3.96 2.38
CA ARG A 330 -30.02 -4.67 2.11
C ARG A 330 -29.98 -6.10 2.71
N PRO A 331 -30.98 -6.47 3.53
CA PRO A 331 -31.14 -7.85 3.98
C PRO A 331 -31.27 -8.83 2.80
N ASP A 332 -30.56 -9.96 2.86
CA ASP A 332 -30.75 -11.05 1.91
C ASP A 332 -31.85 -11.99 2.45
N PHE A 333 -33.09 -11.70 2.05
CA PHE A 333 -34.24 -12.56 2.34
C PHE A 333 -34.21 -13.77 1.40
N LYS A 334 -33.27 -14.70 1.60
CA LYS A 334 -33.33 -15.98 0.88
C LYS A 334 -34.68 -16.62 1.16
N LYS A 335 -35.38 -17.06 0.11
CA LYS A 335 -36.51 -17.98 0.24
C LYS A 335 -35.94 -19.29 0.76
N GLU A 336 -36.07 -19.55 2.06
CA GLU A 336 -35.95 -20.92 2.56
C GLU A 336 -37.08 -21.72 1.92
N GLY A 337 -36.76 -22.40 0.82
CA GLY A 337 -37.54 -23.51 0.32
C GLY A 337 -37.46 -24.64 1.34
N PHE A 338 -38.26 -24.56 2.40
CA PHE A 338 -38.67 -25.73 3.18
C PHE A 338 -39.60 -26.58 2.31
N GLY A 339 -39.01 -27.18 1.28
CA GLY A 339 -39.62 -28.10 0.35
C GLY A 339 -38.89 -29.45 0.38
N VAL A 340 -38.53 -29.94 1.57
CA VAL A 340 -38.24 -31.36 1.75
C VAL A 340 -39.49 -31.96 2.37
N LYS A 341 -40.42 -32.42 1.52
CA LYS A 341 -41.40 -33.42 1.96
C LYS A 341 -40.60 -34.67 2.34
N PRO A 342 -40.71 -35.20 3.57
CA PRO A 342 -40.19 -36.52 3.84
C PRO A 342 -41.01 -37.50 2.98
N THR A 343 -40.37 -38.08 1.98
CA THR A 343 -40.91 -39.26 1.31
C THR A 343 -40.89 -40.39 2.34
N ILE A 344 -41.99 -40.52 3.09
CA ILE A 344 -42.29 -41.75 3.81
C ILE A 344 -42.53 -42.79 2.70
N LYS A 345 -41.51 -43.60 2.42
CA LYS A 345 -41.71 -44.87 1.71
C LYS A 345 -42.45 -45.79 2.66
N ASN A 346 -43.76 -45.92 2.46
CA ASN A 346 -44.52 -47.03 3.01
C ASN A 346 -44.71 -48.07 1.90
N VAL A 347 -44.33 -49.30 2.25
CA VAL A 347 -44.47 -50.59 1.55
C VAL A 347 -43.51 -50.83 0.39
#